data_AF-A0AB37UQ57-F1
#
_entry.id   AF-A0AB37UQ57-F1
#
_cell.length_a   1.000
_cell.length_b   1.000
_cell.length_c   1.000
_cell.angle_alpha   90.00
_cell.angle_beta   90.00
_cell.angle_gamma   90.00
#
_symmetry.space_group_name_H-M   'P 1'
#
loop_
_entity.id
_entity.type
_entity.pdbx_description
1 polymer ?
#
loop_
_entity_poly.entity_id
_entity_poly.type
_entity_poly.pdbx_seq_one_letter_code
_entity_poly.pdbx_strand_id
1 'polypeptide(L)'
;MVARSYAAPPTPWSKNLAEPQIDETAYVHSFSNVIGNVHISSNVLIAPGTSIRADEGTPFHIGAGTNVQDGVVIHGLEQGRVIGDDGKQYSVWVGKNTSITHMALIHGPAYVGDDCFIGFRSTVFNARIGNGCIVMMHVLIQDVEIPAGKYVPSGATITNQQQADRLPDVQQVDREFARHVIGVNNALRSGYLCADDKACITPIRDELSQPQADGDKGVNGSASGIMGRRLNTEAVEQVRHLLSQGYKIGTEHVDQRRFRTGTWKSCTPLEPRSESEAIAALESCLAEHEGEYVRLFGIDPRRRQRVLETIIQRPNGHALIQSNGAARVTVPPASSSYRSSAASSGSYGGGSTGSSKLDSETVEQIRGLLAQGYQVGTEHVDQRRFRTGSWASCGTINSNQVSQVISAVEASLAEFSGEYVRLIGVDPRRRQRVLETIIQRPDGPVISQSAGHSAGHSNYASAPSYGNGSSSNSGRVTSSKLGGDIVDQVRHLLAAGHTIGSEHVDQRRFRTGSWQSCSPITTRNESEVVNALETCLANHPGEYVRLVGIDSKQKRRVLETIIQRP
;
A
#
# COMPACT_ATOMS: atom_id res chain seq x y z
N MET A 1 4.26 2.35 36.80
CA MET A 1 3.49 3.60 36.63
C MET A 1 2.05 3.19 36.36
N VAL A 2 1.08 3.71 37.11
CA VAL A 2 -0.34 3.34 36.97
C VAL A 2 -0.89 3.97 35.68
N ALA A 3 -1.73 3.24 34.94
CA ALA A 3 -2.47 3.80 33.82
C ALA A 3 -3.20 5.08 34.24
N ARG A 4 -3.19 6.12 33.40
CA ARG A 4 -3.86 7.37 33.72
C ARG A 4 -5.36 7.22 33.49
N SER A 5 -6.06 6.83 34.55
CA SER A 5 -7.51 6.76 34.63
C SER A 5 -8.05 8.05 35.23
N TYR A 6 -9.03 8.68 34.58
CA TYR A 6 -9.67 9.90 35.08
C TYR A 6 -11.19 9.81 34.99
N ALA A 7 -11.87 10.42 35.96
CA ALA A 7 -13.30 10.70 35.85
C ALA A 7 -13.62 11.60 34.64
N ALA A 8 -14.81 11.43 34.05
CA ALA A 8 -15.33 12.41 33.11
C ALA A 8 -15.47 13.79 33.80
N PRO A 9 -15.15 14.90 33.11
CA PRO A 9 -15.32 16.23 33.67
C PRO A 9 -16.81 16.61 33.79
N PRO A 10 -17.16 17.55 34.69
CA PRO A 10 -18.51 18.11 34.73
C PRO A 10 -18.77 19.00 33.51
N THR A 11 -19.87 18.77 32.81
CA THR A 11 -20.30 19.50 31.60
C THR A 11 -21.81 19.79 31.67
N PRO A 12 -22.37 20.60 30.75
CA PRO A 12 -23.82 20.78 30.66
C PRO A 12 -24.60 19.48 30.40
N TRP A 13 -24.01 18.51 29.69
CA TRP A 13 -24.63 17.22 29.33
C TRP A 13 -24.35 16.08 30.32
N SER A 14 -23.33 16.21 31.19
CA SER A 14 -23.03 15.18 32.20
C SER A 14 -22.44 15.76 33.48
N LYS A 15 -22.98 15.33 34.64
CA LYS A 15 -22.50 15.70 35.97
C LYS A 15 -22.16 14.51 36.86
N ASN A 16 -22.17 13.30 36.31
CA ASN A 16 -22.04 12.06 37.09
C ASN A 16 -20.59 11.70 37.46
N LEU A 17 -19.60 12.38 36.87
CA LEU A 17 -18.17 12.17 37.12
C LEU A 17 -17.76 10.68 37.00
N ALA A 18 -18.34 9.95 36.04
CA ALA A 18 -18.12 8.53 35.90
C ALA A 18 -16.63 8.20 35.62
N GLU A 19 -16.14 7.12 36.21
CA GLU A 19 -14.77 6.62 36.05
C GLU A 19 -14.74 5.31 35.25
N PRO A 20 -13.60 4.97 34.61
CA PRO A 20 -13.43 3.71 33.91
C PRO A 20 -13.62 2.49 34.83
N GLN A 21 -14.36 1.50 34.34
CA GLN A 21 -14.52 0.19 34.97
C GLN A 21 -13.64 -0.81 34.24
N ILE A 22 -12.53 -1.23 34.87
CA ILE A 22 -11.51 -2.07 34.25
C ILE A 22 -11.44 -3.40 34.98
N ASP A 23 -11.65 -4.50 34.26
CA ASP A 23 -11.52 -5.85 34.80
C ASP A 23 -10.08 -6.13 35.27
N GLU A 24 -9.93 -6.85 36.38
CA GLU A 24 -8.62 -7.16 36.99
C GLU A 24 -7.70 -7.96 36.07
N THR A 25 -8.26 -8.70 35.11
CA THR A 25 -7.48 -9.46 34.14
C THR A 25 -7.09 -8.64 32.92
N ALA A 26 -7.60 -7.43 32.73
CA ALA A 26 -7.15 -6.56 31.65
C ALA A 26 -5.76 -5.98 31.95
N TYR A 27 -4.96 -5.74 30.92
CA TYR A 27 -3.71 -4.98 31.04
C TYR A 27 -3.85 -3.64 30.33
N VAL A 28 -3.62 -2.56 31.07
CA VAL A 28 -3.62 -1.20 30.54
C VAL A 28 -2.22 -0.61 30.68
N HIS A 29 -1.55 -0.40 29.55
CA HIS A 29 -0.19 0.11 29.56
C HIS A 29 -0.12 1.51 30.18
N SER A 30 0.91 1.77 30.99
CA SER A 30 1.05 3.02 31.75
C SER A 30 1.07 4.30 30.89
N PHE A 31 1.54 4.20 29.65
CA PHE A 31 1.53 5.29 28.66
C PHE A 31 0.21 5.30 27.86
N SER A 32 -0.94 5.24 28.53
CA SER A 32 -2.27 5.38 27.92
C SER A 32 -3.14 6.31 28.76
N ASN A 33 -4.20 6.86 28.15
CA ASN A 33 -5.22 7.65 28.85
C ASN A 33 -6.60 7.02 28.66
N VAL A 34 -7.31 6.76 29.77
CA VAL A 34 -8.70 6.29 29.77
C VAL A 34 -9.53 7.22 30.63
N ILE A 35 -10.58 7.82 30.06
CA ILE A 35 -11.36 8.88 30.72
C ILE A 35 -12.85 8.60 30.59
N GLY A 36 -13.58 8.76 31.70
CA GLY A 36 -15.05 8.72 31.72
C GLY A 36 -15.65 7.33 31.84
N ASN A 37 -16.93 7.19 31.46
CA ASN A 37 -17.67 5.94 31.58
C ASN A 37 -17.26 4.93 30.49
N VAL A 38 -16.16 4.22 30.73
CA VAL A 38 -15.56 3.23 29.83
C VAL A 38 -15.55 1.88 30.53
N HIS A 39 -16.20 0.88 29.94
CA HIS A 39 -16.23 -0.48 30.46
C HIS A 39 -15.21 -1.34 29.68
N ILE A 40 -14.13 -1.75 30.36
CA ILE A 40 -13.07 -2.61 29.81
C ILE A 40 -13.22 -4.00 30.42
N SER A 41 -13.61 -4.97 29.58
CA SER A 41 -13.88 -6.35 30.01
C SER A 41 -12.60 -7.17 30.23
N SER A 42 -12.78 -8.43 30.64
CA SER A 42 -11.68 -9.35 30.94
C SER A 42 -10.75 -9.62 29.75
N ASN A 43 -9.48 -9.89 30.07
CA ASN A 43 -8.43 -10.23 29.13
C ASN A 43 -8.20 -9.19 28.01
N VAL A 44 -8.59 -7.93 28.21
CA VAL A 44 -8.31 -6.85 27.26
C VAL A 44 -6.86 -6.40 27.37
N LEU A 45 -6.25 -6.06 26.24
CA LEU A 45 -4.94 -5.39 26.18
C LEU A 45 -5.10 -3.98 25.62
N ILE A 46 -4.72 -2.96 26.41
CA ILE A 46 -4.63 -1.57 25.96
C ILE A 46 -3.15 -1.16 25.87
N ALA A 47 -2.70 -0.85 24.67
CA ALA A 47 -1.30 -0.62 24.34
C ALA A 47 -0.87 0.87 24.54
N PRO A 48 0.43 1.19 24.42
CA PRO A 48 0.95 2.56 24.57
C PRO A 48 0.36 3.58 23.58
N GLY A 49 0.32 4.85 23.98
CA GLY A 49 -0.16 5.98 23.18
C GLY A 49 -1.66 6.02 22.93
N THR A 50 -2.43 5.08 23.49
CA THR A 50 -3.89 5.01 23.32
C THR A 50 -4.62 6.11 24.10
N SER A 51 -5.72 6.60 23.52
CA SER A 51 -6.60 7.59 24.13
C SER A 51 -8.06 7.17 23.99
N ILE A 52 -8.67 6.77 25.10
CA ILE A 52 -10.06 6.34 25.17
C ILE A 52 -10.80 7.35 26.05
N ARG A 53 -11.68 8.16 25.46
CA ARG A 53 -12.25 9.33 26.14
C ARG A 53 -13.76 9.41 25.95
N ALA A 54 -14.50 9.05 27.00
CA ALA A 54 -15.96 9.05 27.06
C ALA A 54 -16.50 10.25 27.86
N ASP A 55 -16.09 11.46 27.46
CA ASP A 55 -16.45 12.73 28.12
C ASP A 55 -17.59 13.50 27.41
N GLU A 56 -17.84 13.18 26.14
CA GLU A 56 -18.92 13.74 25.32
C GLU A 56 -19.98 12.65 25.04
N GLY A 57 -19.74 11.82 24.02
CA GLY A 57 -20.48 10.59 23.81
C GLY A 57 -20.13 9.54 24.87
N THR A 58 -21.13 8.97 25.53
CA THR A 58 -20.95 8.02 26.63
C THR A 58 -22.18 7.10 26.77
N PRO A 59 -22.07 5.85 27.24
CA PRO A 59 -20.86 5.11 27.64
C PRO A 59 -20.14 4.41 26.48
N PHE A 60 -18.92 3.93 26.73
CA PHE A 60 -18.16 3.05 25.82
C PHE A 60 -18.03 1.63 26.41
N HIS A 61 -18.10 0.61 25.55
CA HIS A 61 -17.87 -0.79 25.92
C HIS A 61 -16.76 -1.43 25.07
N ILE A 62 -15.84 -2.13 25.73
CA ILE A 62 -14.78 -2.94 25.11
C ILE A 62 -14.90 -4.37 25.63
N GLY A 63 -15.28 -5.28 24.74
CA GLY A 63 -15.56 -6.69 25.05
C GLY A 63 -14.33 -7.52 25.39
N ALA A 64 -14.57 -8.71 25.96
CA ALA A 64 -13.50 -9.57 26.47
C ALA A 64 -12.56 -10.08 25.37
N GLY A 65 -11.27 -10.23 25.69
CA GLY A 65 -10.24 -10.72 24.75
C GLY A 65 -9.91 -9.76 23.59
N THR A 66 -10.46 -8.55 23.61
CA THR A 66 -10.18 -7.50 22.61
C THR A 66 -8.83 -6.85 22.88
N ASN A 67 -8.14 -6.41 21.82
CA ASN A 67 -6.92 -5.63 21.93
C ASN A 67 -7.09 -4.26 21.28
N VAL A 68 -6.59 -3.22 21.95
CA VAL A 68 -6.56 -1.83 21.50
C VAL A 68 -5.10 -1.42 21.43
N GLN A 69 -4.58 -1.39 20.20
CA GLN A 69 -3.14 -1.29 19.94
C GLN A 69 -2.65 0.16 19.91
N ASP A 70 -1.36 0.33 19.67
CA ASP A 70 -0.66 1.60 19.88
C ASP A 70 -1.29 2.78 19.15
N GLY A 71 -1.47 3.88 19.87
CA GLY A 71 -1.97 5.14 19.30
C GLY A 71 -3.44 5.11 18.84
N VAL A 72 -4.21 4.08 19.17
CA VAL A 72 -5.64 4.05 18.88
C VAL A 72 -6.37 5.16 19.64
N VAL A 73 -7.32 5.80 18.96
CA VAL A 73 -8.22 6.78 19.56
C VAL A 73 -9.66 6.26 19.55
N ILE A 74 -10.32 6.34 20.70
CA ILE A 74 -11.75 6.05 20.84
C ILE A 74 -12.43 7.28 21.45
N HIS A 75 -13.37 7.86 20.71
CA HIS A 75 -14.15 9.03 21.12
C HIS A 75 -15.58 8.90 20.58
N GLY A 76 -16.47 9.84 20.88
CA GLY A 76 -17.85 9.77 20.43
C GLY A 76 -18.57 11.10 20.54
N LEU A 77 -19.46 11.35 19.57
CA LEU A 77 -20.31 12.53 19.58
C LEU A 77 -21.31 12.50 20.75
N GLU A 78 -21.68 13.68 21.25
CA GLU A 78 -22.64 13.86 22.36
C GLU A 78 -23.95 13.11 22.08
N GLN A 79 -24.43 13.21 20.84
CA GLN A 79 -25.68 12.64 20.35
C GLN A 79 -25.41 11.44 19.42
N GLY A 80 -26.41 10.56 19.32
CA GLY A 80 -26.30 9.30 18.58
C GLY A 80 -25.82 8.16 19.47
N ARG A 81 -26.53 7.04 19.41
CA ARG A 81 -26.21 5.83 20.18
C ARG A 81 -26.42 4.60 19.32
N VAL A 82 -25.66 3.55 19.61
CA VAL A 82 -25.87 2.19 19.12
C VAL A 82 -26.45 1.32 20.23
N ILE A 83 -27.11 0.24 19.86
CA ILE A 83 -27.55 -0.79 20.82
C ILE A 83 -26.47 -1.86 20.90
N GLY A 84 -25.92 -2.04 22.09
CA GLY A 84 -24.98 -3.13 22.39
C GLY A 84 -25.68 -4.48 22.46
N ASP A 85 -24.93 -5.57 22.46
CA ASP A 85 -25.49 -6.92 22.54
C ASP A 85 -26.19 -7.20 23.88
N ASP A 86 -25.93 -6.39 24.90
CA ASP A 86 -26.64 -6.44 26.19
C ASP A 86 -27.97 -5.66 26.18
N GLY A 87 -28.38 -5.13 25.02
CA GLY A 87 -29.61 -4.37 24.83
C GLY A 87 -29.55 -2.92 25.32
N LYS A 88 -28.40 -2.43 25.81
CA LYS A 88 -28.27 -1.05 26.29
C LYS A 88 -27.71 -0.11 25.22
N GLN A 89 -27.86 1.19 25.46
CA GLN A 89 -27.35 2.23 24.55
C GLN A 89 -25.88 2.56 24.86
N TYR A 90 -25.08 2.66 23.81
CA TYR A 90 -23.66 3.03 23.87
C TYR A 90 -23.35 4.10 22.83
N SER A 91 -22.38 4.96 23.12
CA SER A 91 -21.78 5.79 22.06
C SER A 91 -20.79 4.97 21.24
N VAL A 92 -20.02 4.09 21.89
CA VAL A 92 -19.14 3.12 21.20
C VAL A 92 -19.33 1.74 21.82
N TRP A 93 -19.62 0.75 20.97
CA TRP A 93 -19.61 -0.67 21.33
C TRP A 93 -18.53 -1.38 20.52
N VAL A 94 -17.59 -2.03 21.21
CA VAL A 94 -16.63 -2.97 20.61
C VAL A 94 -16.86 -4.34 21.25
N GLY A 95 -17.15 -5.33 20.42
CA GLY A 95 -17.42 -6.71 20.82
C GLY A 95 -16.19 -7.43 21.37
N LYS A 96 -16.36 -8.74 21.58
CA LYS A 96 -15.35 -9.67 22.08
C LYS A 96 -14.37 -10.07 20.99
N ASN A 97 -13.16 -10.45 21.39
CA ASN A 97 -12.14 -11.00 20.49
C ASN A 97 -11.88 -10.10 19.27
N THR A 98 -11.99 -8.78 19.42
CA THR A 98 -11.81 -7.84 18.33
C THR A 98 -10.42 -7.22 18.42
N SER A 99 -9.78 -6.98 17.27
CA SER A 99 -8.48 -6.31 17.20
C SER A 99 -8.65 -4.91 16.63
N ILE A 100 -8.50 -3.89 17.48
CA ILE A 100 -8.43 -2.49 17.06
C ILE A 100 -6.96 -2.13 16.93
N THR A 101 -6.45 -2.18 15.70
CA THR A 101 -5.00 -2.19 15.47
C THR A 101 -4.38 -0.79 15.38
N HIS A 102 -3.05 -0.73 15.30
CA HIS A 102 -2.26 0.50 15.46
C HIS A 102 -2.85 1.72 14.74
N MET A 103 -3.02 2.80 15.49
CA MET A 103 -3.49 4.11 15.01
C MET A 103 -4.89 4.12 14.38
N ALA A 104 -5.72 3.09 14.62
CA ALA A 104 -7.12 3.14 14.21
C ALA A 104 -7.92 4.19 15.02
N LEU A 105 -9.00 4.68 14.42
CA LEU A 105 -9.95 5.61 15.04
C LEU A 105 -11.34 4.96 15.07
N ILE A 106 -11.89 4.78 16.28
CA ILE A 106 -13.29 4.39 16.46
C ILE A 106 -14.04 5.58 17.04
N HIS A 107 -14.99 6.12 16.28
CA HIS A 107 -15.71 7.33 16.67
C HIS A 107 -17.23 7.10 16.74
N GLY A 108 -17.80 7.26 17.93
CA GLY A 108 -19.23 7.11 18.18
C GLY A 108 -20.13 8.08 17.39
N PRO A 109 -21.36 7.69 17.01
CA PRO A 109 -22.00 6.41 17.31
C PRO A 109 -21.43 5.25 16.47
N ALA A 110 -20.85 4.25 17.12
CA ALA A 110 -20.16 3.17 16.42
C ALA A 110 -20.37 1.82 17.11
N TYR A 111 -20.65 0.80 16.31
CA TYR A 111 -20.73 -0.58 16.73
C TYR A 111 -19.72 -1.40 15.95
N VAL A 112 -18.83 -2.11 16.63
CA VAL A 112 -17.92 -3.10 16.06
C VAL A 112 -18.23 -4.43 16.72
N GLY A 113 -18.62 -5.43 15.92
CA GLY A 113 -19.03 -6.74 16.41
C GLY A 113 -17.90 -7.59 16.97
N ASP A 114 -18.26 -8.82 17.32
CA ASP A 114 -17.33 -9.84 17.79
C ASP A 114 -16.39 -10.31 16.67
N ASP A 115 -15.21 -10.80 17.05
CA ASP A 115 -14.23 -11.43 16.15
C ASP A 115 -13.81 -10.56 14.95
N CYS A 116 -13.84 -9.23 15.11
CA CYS A 116 -13.49 -8.29 14.05
C CYS A 116 -11.99 -7.95 14.05
N PHE A 117 -11.46 -7.62 12.87
CA PHE A 117 -10.15 -7.01 12.72
C PHE A 117 -10.29 -5.63 12.10
N ILE A 118 -9.88 -4.58 12.81
CA ILE A 118 -9.85 -3.20 12.33
C ILE A 118 -8.40 -2.81 12.08
N GLY A 119 -8.01 -2.79 10.81
CA GLY A 119 -6.63 -2.64 10.34
C GLY A 119 -6.00 -1.27 10.59
N PHE A 120 -4.70 -1.20 10.31
CA PHE A 120 -3.85 -0.06 10.70
C PHE A 120 -4.37 1.25 10.10
N ARG A 121 -4.43 2.31 10.93
CA ARG A 121 -4.91 3.64 10.51
C ARG A 121 -6.29 3.64 9.84
N SER A 122 -7.13 2.67 10.15
CA SER A 122 -8.51 2.63 9.65
C SER A 122 -9.45 3.40 10.59
N THR A 123 -10.49 4.00 10.02
CA THR A 123 -11.47 4.81 10.72
C THR A 123 -12.86 4.21 10.61
N VAL A 124 -13.56 4.11 11.73
CA VAL A 124 -14.98 3.72 11.82
C VAL A 124 -15.73 4.85 12.50
N PHE A 125 -16.66 5.50 11.79
CA PHE A 125 -17.42 6.64 12.31
C PHE A 125 -18.88 6.58 11.87
N ASN A 126 -19.81 6.80 12.80
CA ASN A 126 -21.26 6.75 12.52
C ASN A 126 -21.66 5.47 11.74
N ALA A 127 -21.16 4.32 12.20
CA ALA A 127 -21.22 3.08 11.42
C ALA A 127 -21.38 1.84 12.30
N ARG A 128 -21.95 0.79 11.71
CA ARG A 128 -22.04 -0.55 12.31
C ARG A 128 -21.20 -1.53 11.51
N ILE A 129 -20.32 -2.28 12.18
CA ILE A 129 -19.54 -3.37 11.60
C ILE A 129 -20.04 -4.67 12.23
N GLY A 130 -20.61 -5.55 11.40
CA GLY A 130 -21.09 -6.86 11.85
C GLY A 130 -19.97 -7.80 12.29
N ASN A 131 -20.32 -8.87 12.98
CA ASN A 131 -19.36 -9.83 13.54
C ASN A 131 -18.47 -10.47 12.45
N GLY A 132 -17.22 -10.79 12.79
CA GLY A 132 -16.29 -11.50 11.92
C GLY A 132 -15.82 -10.71 10.71
N CYS A 133 -15.99 -9.38 10.69
CA CYS A 133 -15.49 -8.55 9.60
C CYS A 133 -13.98 -8.34 9.68
N ILE A 134 -13.33 -8.30 8.51
CA ILE A 134 -11.90 -8.05 8.38
C ILE A 134 -11.71 -6.77 7.57
N VAL A 135 -11.44 -5.68 8.27
CA VAL A 135 -11.16 -4.37 7.69
C VAL A 135 -9.65 -4.22 7.60
N MET A 136 -9.11 -4.09 6.40
CA MET A 136 -7.68 -3.96 6.19
C MET A 136 -7.21 -2.52 6.44
N MET A 137 -5.99 -2.20 6.00
CA MET A 137 -5.28 -0.97 6.40
C MET A 137 -5.79 0.27 5.66
N HIS A 138 -5.76 1.42 6.33
CA HIS A 138 -6.08 2.73 5.75
C HIS A 138 -7.50 2.82 5.17
N VAL A 139 -8.45 2.15 5.79
CA VAL A 139 -9.86 2.15 5.37
C VAL A 139 -10.63 3.24 6.09
N LEU A 140 -11.53 3.92 5.38
CA LEU A 140 -12.57 4.77 5.99
C LEU A 140 -13.93 4.08 5.83
N ILE A 141 -14.62 3.81 6.94
CA ILE A 141 -16.01 3.36 6.99
C ILE A 141 -16.81 4.43 7.71
N GLN A 142 -17.79 5.01 7.00
CA GLN A 142 -18.60 6.09 7.53
C GLN A 142 -20.04 6.02 7.04
N ASP A 143 -21.01 6.30 7.92
CA ASP A 143 -22.43 6.45 7.58
C ASP A 143 -23.06 5.18 6.94
N VAL A 144 -22.58 3.99 7.32
CA VAL A 144 -23.00 2.70 6.74
C VAL A 144 -23.07 1.58 7.77
N GLU A 145 -23.79 0.51 7.42
CA GLU A 145 -23.73 -0.78 8.10
C GLU A 145 -22.99 -1.80 7.22
N ILE A 146 -21.86 -2.31 7.69
CA ILE A 146 -21.14 -3.41 7.07
C ILE A 146 -21.75 -4.73 7.57
N PRO A 147 -22.31 -5.58 6.68
CA PRO A 147 -22.85 -6.88 7.09
C PRO A 147 -21.80 -7.77 7.76
N ALA A 148 -22.24 -8.75 8.55
CA ALA A 148 -21.33 -9.70 9.19
C ALA A 148 -20.50 -10.49 8.16
N GLY A 149 -19.25 -10.82 8.52
CA GLY A 149 -18.37 -11.65 7.73
C GLY A 149 -17.87 -10.99 6.43
N LYS A 150 -17.83 -9.66 6.37
CA LYS A 150 -17.34 -8.93 5.19
C LYS A 150 -15.87 -8.55 5.30
N TYR A 151 -15.19 -8.61 4.16
CA TYR A 151 -13.80 -8.19 4.00
C TYR A 151 -13.75 -6.82 3.32
N VAL A 152 -13.02 -5.87 3.91
CA VAL A 152 -12.82 -4.53 3.35
C VAL A 152 -11.36 -4.36 2.95
N PRO A 153 -11.05 -4.19 1.64
CA PRO A 153 -9.68 -4.11 1.17
C PRO A 153 -9.00 -2.80 1.59
N SER A 154 -7.67 -2.83 1.68
CA SER A 154 -6.88 -1.67 2.12
C SER A 154 -7.13 -0.44 1.25
N GLY A 155 -7.18 0.74 1.88
CA GLY A 155 -7.38 2.02 1.19
C GLY A 155 -8.82 2.29 0.74
N ALA A 156 -9.77 1.39 1.02
CA ALA A 156 -11.17 1.60 0.65
C ALA A 156 -11.81 2.73 1.46
N THR A 157 -12.71 3.47 0.80
CA THR A 157 -13.58 4.46 1.43
C THR A 157 -15.03 4.05 1.19
N ILE A 158 -15.69 3.59 2.26
CA ILE A 158 -17.07 3.10 2.26
C ILE A 158 -17.95 4.14 2.95
N THR A 159 -18.70 4.90 2.16
CA THR A 159 -19.51 6.05 2.62
C THR A 159 -20.95 6.00 2.14
N ASN A 160 -21.35 4.91 1.48
CA ASN A 160 -22.75 4.64 1.16
C ASN A 160 -23.06 3.14 1.25
N GLN A 161 -24.32 2.84 1.56
CA GLN A 161 -24.75 1.47 1.85
C GLN A 161 -24.56 0.53 0.65
N GLN A 162 -24.68 1.01 -0.59
CA GLN A 162 -24.48 0.18 -1.77
C GLN A 162 -23.04 -0.31 -1.93
N GLN A 163 -22.05 0.45 -1.44
CA GLN A 163 -20.67 -0.02 -1.36
C GLN A 163 -20.53 -1.13 -0.30
N ALA A 164 -21.12 -0.93 0.88
CA ALA A 164 -21.08 -1.88 1.99
C ALA A 164 -21.72 -3.23 1.62
N ASP A 165 -22.88 -3.20 0.97
CA ASP A 165 -23.63 -4.39 0.57
C ASP A 165 -22.90 -5.25 -0.49
N ARG A 166 -21.95 -4.66 -1.22
CA ARG A 166 -21.19 -5.31 -2.31
C ARG A 166 -19.82 -5.81 -1.87
N LEU A 167 -19.48 -5.69 -0.59
CA LEU A 167 -18.21 -6.18 -0.07
C LEU A 167 -18.10 -7.72 -0.20
N PRO A 168 -16.91 -8.23 -0.53
CA PRO A 168 -16.66 -9.67 -0.56
C PRO A 168 -16.73 -10.27 0.84
N ASP A 169 -17.04 -11.56 0.91
CA ASP A 169 -17.03 -12.31 2.17
C ASP A 169 -15.61 -12.66 2.60
N VAL A 170 -15.39 -12.70 3.91
CA VAL A 170 -14.11 -13.11 4.51
C VAL A 170 -13.80 -14.57 4.17
N GLN A 171 -12.53 -14.83 3.82
CA GLN A 171 -12.04 -16.16 3.56
C GLN A 171 -11.51 -16.81 4.85
N GLN A 172 -11.27 -18.12 4.80
CA GLN A 172 -10.78 -18.87 5.95
C GLN A 172 -9.42 -18.35 6.44
N VAL A 173 -8.53 -18.02 5.51
CA VAL A 173 -7.21 -17.46 5.82
C VAL A 173 -7.30 -16.12 6.55
N ASP A 174 -8.30 -15.29 6.24
CA ASP A 174 -8.49 -13.99 6.88
C ASP A 174 -8.94 -14.16 8.34
N ARG A 175 -9.81 -15.14 8.60
CA ARG A 175 -10.26 -15.51 9.96
C ARG A 175 -9.13 -16.08 10.80
N GLU A 176 -8.28 -16.92 10.20
CA GLU A 176 -7.11 -17.49 10.88
C GLU A 176 -6.09 -16.40 11.23
N PHE A 177 -5.87 -15.46 10.32
CA PHE A 177 -5.06 -14.27 10.55
C PHE A 177 -5.58 -13.46 11.76
N ALA A 178 -6.86 -13.10 11.77
CA ALA A 178 -7.45 -12.34 12.88
C ALA A 178 -7.36 -13.09 14.22
N ARG A 179 -7.65 -14.40 14.22
CA ARG A 179 -7.53 -15.27 15.41
C ARG A 179 -6.10 -15.31 15.93
N HIS A 180 -5.11 -15.39 15.03
CA HIS A 180 -3.71 -15.39 15.42
C HIS A 180 -3.32 -14.09 16.13
N VAL A 181 -3.76 -12.92 15.63
CA VAL A 181 -3.51 -11.62 16.27
C VAL A 181 -4.09 -11.57 17.69
N ILE A 182 -5.30 -12.09 17.90
CA ILE A 182 -5.91 -12.19 19.24
C ILE A 182 -5.06 -13.08 20.16
N GLY A 183 -4.62 -14.25 19.67
CA GLY A 183 -3.76 -15.16 20.40
C GLY A 183 -2.44 -14.52 20.85
N VAL A 184 -1.78 -13.80 19.94
CA VAL A 184 -0.54 -13.06 20.25
C VAL A 184 -0.78 -11.99 21.31
N ASN A 185 -1.84 -11.19 21.19
CA ASN A 185 -2.15 -10.13 22.16
C ASN A 185 -2.54 -10.70 23.54
N ASN A 186 -3.20 -11.86 23.59
CA ASN A 186 -3.47 -12.57 24.84
C ASN A 186 -2.18 -13.06 25.53
N ALA A 187 -1.22 -13.56 24.75
CA ALA A 187 0.10 -13.94 25.27
C ALA A 187 0.89 -12.72 25.76
N LEU A 188 0.90 -11.62 25.01
CA LEU A 188 1.54 -10.36 25.40
C LEU A 188 0.95 -9.81 26.70
N ARG A 189 -0.38 -9.73 26.81
CA ARG A 189 -1.08 -9.33 28.05
C ARG A 189 -0.63 -10.18 29.25
N SER A 190 -0.60 -11.49 29.07
CA SER A 190 -0.18 -12.42 30.13
C SER A 190 1.29 -12.21 30.52
N GLY A 191 2.16 -11.97 29.54
CA GLY A 191 3.56 -11.64 29.77
C GLY A 191 3.76 -10.31 30.51
N TYR A 192 2.99 -9.27 30.17
CA TYR A 192 3.01 -8.00 30.88
C TYR A 192 2.55 -8.13 32.33
N LEU A 193 1.47 -8.87 32.58
CA LEU A 193 1.00 -9.13 33.95
C LEU A 193 2.02 -9.96 34.75
N CYS A 194 2.62 -10.98 34.13
CA CYS A 194 3.70 -11.76 34.76
C CYS A 194 4.88 -10.87 35.13
N ALA A 195 5.27 -9.92 34.29
CA ALA A 195 6.39 -9.02 34.55
C ALA A 195 6.17 -8.11 35.78
N ASP A 196 4.91 -7.77 36.08
CA ASP A 196 4.52 -7.01 37.26
C ASP A 196 4.31 -7.90 38.51
N ASP A 197 4.14 -9.22 38.34
CA ASP A 197 4.03 -10.20 39.42
C ASP A 197 5.40 -10.82 39.77
N LYS A 198 5.89 -10.51 40.98
CA LYS A 198 7.14 -11.05 41.51
C LYS A 198 7.18 -12.57 41.57
N ALA A 199 6.05 -13.24 41.84
CA ALA A 199 6.01 -14.71 41.92
C ALA A 199 6.20 -15.33 40.53
N CYS A 200 5.70 -14.67 39.48
CA CYS A 200 5.83 -15.12 38.10
C CYS A 200 7.20 -14.77 37.49
N ILE A 201 7.67 -13.52 37.61
CA ILE A 201 8.85 -13.05 36.88
C ILE A 201 10.20 -13.48 37.48
N THR A 202 10.27 -13.69 38.80
CA THR A 202 11.52 -14.04 39.50
C THR A 202 12.15 -15.34 38.97
N PRO A 203 11.45 -16.49 38.90
CA PRO A 203 12.07 -17.73 38.41
C PRO A 203 12.58 -17.60 36.96
N ILE A 204 11.87 -16.85 36.11
CA ILE A 204 12.26 -16.59 34.72
C ILE A 204 13.57 -15.75 34.68
N ARG A 205 13.69 -14.73 35.54
CA ARG A 205 14.93 -13.93 35.64
C ARG A 205 16.09 -14.73 36.19
N ASP A 206 15.83 -15.61 37.14
CA ASP A 206 16.86 -16.45 37.76
C ASP A 206 17.42 -17.47 36.76
N GLU A 207 16.57 -18.13 35.95
CA GLU A 207 17.01 -19.00 34.86
C GLU A 207 17.92 -18.28 33.84
N LEU A 208 17.58 -17.03 33.48
CA LEU A 208 18.39 -16.22 32.57
C LEU A 208 19.70 -15.73 33.20
N SER A 209 19.77 -15.67 34.53
CA SER A 209 20.92 -15.21 35.30
C SER A 209 21.88 -16.33 35.69
N GLN A 210 21.51 -17.60 35.49
CA GLN A 210 22.41 -18.72 35.72
C GLN A 210 23.52 -18.72 34.65
N PRO A 211 24.81 -18.66 35.03
CA PRO A 211 25.89 -18.90 34.08
C PRO A 211 25.70 -20.31 33.51
N GLN A 212 25.71 -20.44 32.17
CA GLN A 212 25.76 -21.76 31.53
C GLN A 212 26.89 -22.55 32.20
N ALA A 213 26.55 -23.62 32.91
CA ALA A 213 27.55 -24.52 33.46
C ALA A 213 28.29 -25.12 32.26
N ASP A 214 29.53 -24.67 32.04
CA ASP A 214 30.48 -25.32 31.15
C ASP A 214 30.66 -26.76 31.62
N GLY A 215 29.95 -27.67 30.95
CA GLY A 215 30.15 -29.10 31.06
C GLY A 215 31.45 -29.49 30.37
N ASP A 216 32.58 -29.22 31.00
CA ASP A 216 33.85 -29.83 30.65
C ASP A 216 33.81 -31.33 31.00
N LYS A 217 33.53 -32.15 29.99
CA LYS A 217 33.99 -33.54 29.93
C LYS A 217 34.68 -33.74 28.59
N GLY A 218 35.98 -33.46 28.57
CA GLY A 218 36.83 -33.64 27.41
C GLY A 218 36.89 -35.08 26.90
N VAL A 219 36.84 -35.22 25.57
CA VAL A 219 37.60 -36.22 24.80
C VAL A 219 37.98 -35.61 23.43
N ASN A 220 39.29 -35.37 23.29
CA ASN A 220 40.15 -35.29 22.10
C ASN A 220 39.57 -35.05 20.69
N GLY A 221 40.05 -33.99 20.04
CA GLY A 221 40.06 -33.86 18.58
C GLY A 221 40.50 -32.47 18.12
N SER A 222 41.80 -32.33 17.81
CA SER A 222 42.47 -31.11 17.34
C SER A 222 41.86 -30.50 16.08
N ALA A 223 41.52 -29.20 16.10
CA ALA A 223 41.81 -28.22 15.03
C ALA A 223 41.27 -26.82 15.39
N SER A 224 42.23 -25.90 15.60
CA SER A 224 42.20 -24.45 15.42
C SER A 224 40.86 -23.75 15.11
N GLY A 225 40.37 -23.00 16.11
CA GLY A 225 39.74 -21.66 16.06
C GLY A 225 38.80 -21.27 14.92
N ILE A 226 37.55 -20.93 15.27
CA ILE A 226 36.79 -19.76 14.80
C ILE A 226 35.71 -19.45 15.86
N MET A 227 35.67 -18.20 16.33
CA MET A 227 34.59 -17.66 17.15
C MET A 227 33.28 -17.63 16.32
N GLY A 228 32.40 -18.61 16.50
CA GLY A 228 31.10 -18.66 15.84
C GLY A 228 30.06 -17.77 16.55
N ARG A 229 29.64 -16.69 15.89
CA ARG A 229 28.45 -15.90 16.28
C ARG A 229 27.23 -16.82 16.23
N ARG A 230 26.61 -17.06 17.40
CA ARG A 230 25.32 -17.76 17.49
C ARG A 230 24.26 -16.95 16.75
N LEU A 231 23.44 -17.64 15.94
CA LEU A 231 22.25 -17.10 15.27
C LEU A 231 21.36 -16.30 16.24
N ASN A 232 20.74 -15.21 15.77
CA ASN A 232 19.72 -14.49 16.55
C ASN A 232 18.47 -15.37 16.73
N THR A 233 17.83 -15.28 17.89
CA THR A 233 16.65 -16.09 18.30
C THR A 233 15.51 -16.02 17.28
N GLU A 234 15.30 -14.84 16.67
CA GLU A 234 14.27 -14.63 15.65
C GLU A 234 14.52 -15.43 14.35
N ALA A 235 15.78 -15.59 13.94
CA ALA A 235 16.11 -16.41 12.75
C ALA A 235 15.87 -17.90 13.03
N VAL A 236 16.13 -18.34 14.26
CA VAL A 236 15.86 -19.72 14.72
C VAL A 236 14.35 -19.97 14.78
N GLU A 237 13.57 -19.02 15.27
CA GLU A 237 12.10 -19.11 15.28
C GLU A 237 11.51 -19.13 13.86
N GLN A 238 12.09 -18.37 12.92
CA GLN A 238 11.67 -18.40 11.52
C GLN A 238 11.97 -19.75 10.85
N VAL A 239 13.12 -20.36 11.15
CA VAL A 239 13.45 -21.73 10.71
C VAL A 239 12.44 -22.74 11.28
N ARG A 240 12.13 -22.67 12.58
CA ARG A 240 11.09 -23.51 13.22
C ARG A 240 9.73 -23.35 12.55
N HIS A 241 9.33 -22.11 12.29
CA HIS A 241 8.06 -21.81 11.66
C HIS A 241 7.98 -22.44 10.26
N LEU A 242 9.01 -22.24 9.42
CA LEU A 242 9.06 -22.80 8.08
C LEU A 242 9.00 -24.33 8.07
N LEU A 243 9.77 -24.99 8.94
CA LEU A 243 9.76 -26.46 9.04
C LEU A 243 8.44 -27.00 9.57
N SER A 244 7.83 -26.35 10.58
CA SER A 244 6.54 -26.77 11.16
C SER A 244 5.39 -26.75 10.15
N GLN A 245 5.47 -25.86 9.15
CA GLN A 245 4.50 -25.75 8.06
C GLN A 245 4.80 -26.72 6.89
N GLY A 246 5.84 -27.55 7.02
CA GLY A 246 6.26 -28.50 5.99
C GLY A 246 6.97 -27.86 4.79
N TYR A 247 7.45 -26.62 4.94
CA TYR A 247 8.25 -25.96 3.91
C TYR A 247 9.70 -26.43 3.97
N LYS A 248 10.32 -26.56 2.80
CA LYS A 248 11.78 -26.72 2.72
C LYS A 248 12.44 -25.36 2.94
N ILE A 249 13.66 -25.34 3.47
CA ILE A 249 14.38 -24.10 3.71
C ILE A 249 15.42 -23.88 2.62
N GLY A 250 15.51 -22.65 2.14
CA GLY A 250 16.56 -22.17 1.25
C GLY A 250 17.28 -20.96 1.84
N THR A 251 18.58 -20.88 1.56
CA THR A 251 19.43 -19.76 1.95
C THR A 251 20.19 -19.25 0.73
N GLU A 252 20.33 -17.94 0.66
CA GLU A 252 21.00 -17.26 -0.44
C GLU A 252 21.85 -16.10 0.07
N HIS A 253 22.99 -15.89 -0.57
CA HIS A 253 23.93 -14.82 -0.24
C HIS A 253 24.21 -13.92 -1.45
N VAL A 254 24.64 -12.69 -1.19
CA VAL A 254 25.10 -11.77 -2.22
C VAL A 254 26.04 -10.70 -1.65
N ASP A 255 27.14 -10.43 -2.36
CA ASP A 255 28.07 -9.37 -2.00
C ASP A 255 27.42 -7.96 -2.07
N GLN A 256 28.01 -7.00 -1.36
CA GLN A 256 27.46 -5.64 -1.25
C GLN A 256 27.30 -4.91 -2.60
N ARG A 257 28.11 -5.29 -3.60
CA ARG A 257 28.07 -4.71 -4.95
C ARG A 257 26.91 -5.29 -5.76
N ARG A 258 26.62 -6.58 -5.63
CA ARG A 258 25.57 -7.32 -6.36
C ARG A 258 24.22 -7.36 -5.65
N PHE A 259 24.15 -6.99 -4.37
CA PHE A 259 22.89 -6.83 -3.65
C PHE A 259 21.92 -5.87 -4.36
N ARG A 260 22.46 -4.80 -4.96
CA ARG A 260 21.68 -3.79 -5.71
C ARG A 260 21.14 -4.29 -7.05
N THR A 261 21.70 -5.37 -7.59
CA THR A 261 21.29 -5.95 -8.88
C THR A 261 20.39 -7.18 -8.71
N GLY A 262 20.07 -7.58 -7.47
CA GLY A 262 19.12 -8.66 -7.17
C GLY A 262 19.57 -10.06 -7.58
N THR A 263 20.86 -10.24 -7.91
CA THR A 263 21.40 -11.54 -8.34
C THR A 263 21.97 -12.29 -7.15
N TRP A 264 21.15 -13.14 -6.53
CA TRP A 264 21.52 -13.91 -5.35
C TRP A 264 22.08 -15.27 -5.73
N LYS A 265 23.06 -15.75 -4.96
CA LYS A 265 23.61 -17.11 -5.10
C LYS A 265 23.09 -17.98 -3.97
N SER A 266 22.59 -19.16 -4.29
CA SER A 266 22.19 -20.14 -3.26
C SER A 266 23.42 -20.60 -2.49
N CYS A 267 23.30 -20.67 -1.16
CA CYS A 267 24.31 -21.36 -0.36
C CYS A 267 24.27 -22.87 -0.68
N THR A 268 25.23 -23.63 -0.13
CA THR A 268 25.32 -25.09 -0.32
C THR A 268 23.97 -25.78 -0.07
N PRO A 269 23.38 -26.48 -1.08
CA PRO A 269 22.09 -27.13 -0.92
C PRO A 269 22.20 -28.28 0.07
N LEU A 270 21.43 -28.23 1.14
CA LEU A 270 21.20 -29.34 2.06
C LEU A 270 19.69 -29.59 2.12
N GLU A 271 19.29 -30.86 2.27
CA GLU A 271 17.90 -31.22 2.56
C GLU A 271 17.78 -31.51 4.06
N PRO A 272 17.72 -30.49 4.93
CA PRO A 272 17.72 -30.71 6.36
C PRO A 272 16.48 -31.51 6.76
N ARG A 273 16.69 -32.62 7.45
CA ARG A 273 15.63 -33.53 7.93
C ARG A 273 15.22 -33.25 9.36
N SER A 274 15.93 -32.34 10.02
CA SER A 274 15.67 -31.90 11.38
C SER A 274 15.93 -30.41 11.52
N GLU A 275 15.31 -29.81 12.53
CA GLU A 275 15.52 -28.40 12.89
C GLU A 275 17.01 -28.11 13.18
N SER A 276 17.68 -28.97 13.92
CA SER A 276 19.09 -28.83 14.25
C SER A 276 19.99 -28.83 13.02
N GLU A 277 19.67 -29.64 12.01
CA GLU A 277 20.41 -29.69 10.74
C GLU A 277 20.16 -28.43 9.89
N ALA A 278 18.93 -27.89 9.90
CA ALA A 278 18.61 -26.64 9.22
C ALA A 278 19.32 -25.45 9.87
N ILE A 279 19.40 -25.42 11.20
CA ILE A 279 20.13 -24.40 11.96
C ILE A 279 21.64 -24.51 11.66
N ALA A 280 22.22 -25.70 11.69
CA ALA A 280 23.64 -25.89 11.38
C ALA A 280 23.99 -25.48 9.94
N ALA A 281 23.15 -25.81 8.96
CA ALA A 281 23.31 -25.38 7.57
C ALA A 281 23.24 -23.85 7.43
N LEU A 282 22.35 -23.21 8.20
CA LEU A 282 22.22 -21.76 8.24
C LEU A 282 23.46 -21.09 8.84
N GLU A 283 23.96 -21.61 9.97
CA GLU A 283 25.19 -21.14 10.61
C GLU A 283 26.40 -21.27 9.67
N SER A 284 26.51 -22.39 8.94
CA SER A 284 27.55 -22.59 7.93
C SER A 284 27.47 -21.54 6.82
N CYS A 285 26.28 -21.29 6.24
CA CYS A 285 26.13 -20.27 5.21
C CYS A 285 26.47 -18.85 5.72
N LEU A 286 26.07 -18.53 6.96
CA LEU A 286 26.38 -17.22 7.55
C LEU A 286 27.88 -17.02 7.78
N ALA A 287 28.57 -18.07 8.22
CA ALA A 287 30.01 -18.06 8.44
C ALA A 287 30.81 -18.02 7.13
N GLU A 288 30.40 -18.80 6.13
CA GLU A 288 31.05 -18.84 4.80
C GLU A 288 30.93 -17.51 4.04
N HIS A 289 29.87 -16.75 4.31
CA HIS A 289 29.56 -15.47 3.65
C HIS A 289 29.54 -14.30 4.62
N GLU A 290 30.47 -14.29 5.58
CA GLU A 290 30.67 -13.16 6.49
C GLU A 290 30.99 -11.88 5.70
N GLY A 291 30.29 -10.78 6.03
CA GLY A 291 30.43 -9.51 5.31
C GLY A 291 29.58 -9.41 4.02
N GLU A 292 28.73 -10.39 3.73
CA GLU A 292 27.76 -10.33 2.64
C GLU A 292 26.30 -10.23 3.16
N TYR A 293 25.35 -9.96 2.26
CA TYR A 293 23.94 -10.10 2.60
C TYR A 293 23.55 -11.56 2.52
N VAL A 294 22.90 -12.10 3.56
CA VAL A 294 22.34 -13.45 3.54
C VAL A 294 20.85 -13.36 3.81
N ARG A 295 20.05 -14.10 3.04
CA ARG A 295 18.60 -14.20 3.18
C ARG A 295 18.15 -15.65 3.35
N LEU A 296 17.13 -15.82 4.19
CA LEU A 296 16.42 -17.05 4.46
C LEU A 296 15.07 -17.02 3.73
N PHE A 297 14.64 -18.14 3.18
CA PHE A 297 13.29 -18.28 2.61
C PHE A 297 12.78 -19.72 2.74
N GLY A 298 11.46 -19.86 2.79
CA GLY A 298 10.78 -21.15 2.65
C GLY A 298 10.53 -21.50 1.19
N ILE A 299 10.46 -22.79 0.90
CA ILE A 299 10.07 -23.34 -0.39
C ILE A 299 8.88 -24.26 -0.13
N ASP A 300 7.74 -23.90 -0.69
CA ASP A 300 6.54 -24.75 -0.65
C ASP A 300 6.73 -25.95 -1.59
N PRO A 301 6.87 -27.19 -1.08
CA PRO A 301 7.09 -28.36 -1.91
C PRO A 301 5.86 -28.72 -2.76
N ARG A 302 4.65 -28.28 -2.37
CA ARG A 302 3.40 -28.54 -3.09
C ARG A 302 3.19 -27.55 -4.22
N ARG A 303 3.56 -26.27 -4.01
CA ARG A 303 3.38 -25.18 -5.00
C ARG A 303 4.65 -24.84 -5.77
N ARG A 304 5.80 -25.42 -5.40
CA ARG A 304 7.13 -25.14 -5.98
C ARG A 304 7.45 -23.65 -6.03
N GLN A 305 7.07 -22.91 -4.99
CA GLN A 305 7.21 -21.46 -4.90
C GLN A 305 7.93 -21.06 -3.61
N ARG A 306 8.65 -19.94 -3.65
CA ARG A 306 9.29 -19.35 -2.47
C ARG A 306 8.29 -18.59 -1.61
N VAL A 307 8.45 -18.67 -0.29
CA VAL A 307 7.63 -18.00 0.71
C VAL A 307 8.54 -17.41 1.79
N LEU A 308 8.10 -16.34 2.45
CA LEU A 308 8.79 -15.75 3.62
C LEU A 308 10.28 -15.46 3.40
N GLU A 309 10.61 -14.68 2.37
CA GLU A 309 11.99 -14.23 2.12
C GLU A 309 12.39 -13.14 3.13
N THR A 310 13.49 -13.33 3.87
CA THR A 310 13.94 -12.41 4.91
C THR A 310 15.45 -12.30 4.92
N ILE A 311 15.99 -11.08 4.93
CA ILE A 311 17.43 -10.84 5.05
C ILE A 311 17.83 -10.99 6.51
N ILE A 312 18.67 -11.97 6.80
CA ILE A 312 19.12 -12.35 8.14
C ILE A 312 20.55 -11.89 8.45
N GLN A 313 21.32 -11.47 7.44
CA GLN A 313 22.67 -10.91 7.59
C GLN A 313 22.89 -9.73 6.64
N ARG A 314 23.66 -8.73 7.10
CA ARG A 314 24.11 -7.58 6.30
C ARG A 314 25.62 -7.38 6.48
N PRO A 315 26.34 -6.85 5.45
CA PRO A 315 27.79 -6.68 5.43
C PRO A 315 28.45 -5.93 6.61
N ASN A 316 27.69 -5.08 7.30
CA ASN A 316 28.23 -4.15 8.30
C ASN A 316 27.90 -4.55 9.75
N GLY A 317 27.51 -5.80 10.00
CA GLY A 317 27.28 -6.34 11.36
C GLY A 317 26.09 -5.75 12.13
N HIS A 318 25.38 -4.75 11.59
CA HIS A 318 24.15 -4.24 12.17
C HIS A 318 22.95 -5.09 11.75
N ALA A 319 22.52 -5.96 12.65
CA ALA A 319 21.10 -6.27 12.77
C ALA A 319 20.42 -4.98 13.27
N LEU A 320 19.47 -4.43 12.51
CA LEU A 320 18.60 -3.36 12.99
C LEU A 320 17.15 -3.75 12.77
N ILE A 321 16.50 -4.06 13.87
CA ILE A 321 15.19 -3.51 14.20
C ILE A 321 15.49 -2.20 14.95
N GLN A 322 14.99 -1.05 14.50
CA GLN A 322 14.96 0.15 15.36
C GLN A 322 13.72 1.02 15.14
N SER A 323 13.11 1.31 16.28
CA SER A 323 12.14 2.34 16.62
C SER A 323 12.68 3.76 16.44
N ASN A 324 11.83 4.70 16.03
CA ASN A 324 12.14 6.12 15.89
C ASN A 324 12.21 6.85 17.25
N GLY A 325 13.23 7.69 17.41
CA GLY A 325 13.34 8.71 18.47
C GLY A 325 14.43 9.76 18.17
N ALA A 326 14.00 10.93 17.69
CA ALA A 326 14.60 12.28 17.69
C ALA A 326 16.13 12.53 17.52
N ALA A 327 16.44 13.17 16.38
CA ALA A 327 17.37 14.29 16.12
C ALA A 327 18.80 14.31 16.71
N ARG A 328 19.80 14.37 15.81
CA ARG A 328 20.80 15.45 15.80
C ARG A 328 21.51 15.57 14.45
N VAL A 329 21.51 16.79 13.93
CA VAL A 329 22.32 17.28 12.82
C VAL A 329 23.75 17.45 13.31
N THR A 330 24.72 16.89 12.58
CA THR A 330 26.12 17.33 12.69
C THR A 330 26.83 17.15 11.34
N VAL A 331 27.26 18.28 10.77
CA VAL A 331 28.20 18.40 9.64
C VAL A 331 29.63 18.28 10.19
N PRO A 332 30.58 17.64 9.47
CA PRO A 332 31.87 18.32 9.20
C PRO A 332 32.47 17.88 7.82
N PRO A 333 33.71 18.26 7.42
CA PRO A 333 33.97 19.39 6.53
C PRO A 333 34.76 19.00 5.26
N ALA A 334 35.17 20.04 4.52
CA ALA A 334 35.64 20.09 3.15
C ALA A 334 37.05 19.53 2.83
N SER A 335 37.29 19.48 1.50
CA SER A 335 38.56 19.39 0.75
C SER A 335 39.19 17.98 0.68
N SER A 336 39.74 17.52 -0.44
CA SER A 336 40.47 18.23 -1.49
C SER A 336 40.22 17.71 -2.91
N SER A 337 40.48 18.63 -3.84
CA SER A 337 40.58 18.51 -5.29
C SER A 337 41.68 17.57 -5.78
N TYR A 338 41.41 16.86 -6.88
CA TYR A 338 42.40 16.65 -7.95
C TYR A 338 41.78 16.94 -9.32
N ARG A 339 42.50 17.78 -10.06
CA ARG A 339 42.22 18.25 -11.42
C ARG A 339 42.66 17.22 -12.47
N SER A 340 42.10 17.44 -13.66
CA SER A 340 42.68 17.23 -14.99
C SER A 340 42.88 15.78 -15.44
N SER A 341 42.60 15.40 -16.68
CA SER A 341 42.71 16.16 -17.94
C SER A 341 41.88 15.51 -19.03
N ALA A 342 41.37 16.34 -19.93
CA ALA A 342 40.89 15.95 -21.24
C ALA A 342 42.07 15.59 -22.16
N ALA A 343 41.89 14.62 -23.06
CA ALA A 343 42.54 14.65 -24.36
C ALA A 343 41.74 13.80 -25.36
N SER A 344 41.38 14.47 -26.44
CA SER A 344 40.73 14.02 -27.65
C SER A 344 41.67 13.29 -28.62
N SER A 345 41.13 12.36 -29.39
CA SER A 345 41.35 12.14 -30.84
C SER A 345 40.31 11.10 -31.29
N GLY A 346 39.37 11.40 -32.19
CA GLY A 346 39.50 11.50 -33.65
C GLY A 346 39.63 10.09 -34.26
N SER A 347 38.92 9.64 -35.29
CA SER A 347 37.93 10.20 -36.20
C SER A 347 37.33 9.02 -37.01
N TYR A 348 36.22 9.29 -37.70
CA TYR A 348 35.61 8.58 -38.84
C TYR A 348 34.72 7.35 -38.61
N GLY A 349 33.44 7.56 -38.93
CA GLY A 349 32.74 6.66 -39.87
C GLY A 349 31.51 5.96 -39.31
N GLY A 350 30.36 6.18 -39.97
CA GLY A 350 29.25 5.23 -39.98
C GLY A 350 28.01 5.70 -39.22
N GLY A 351 27.06 6.25 -39.96
CA GLY A 351 25.71 6.42 -39.48
C GLY A 351 25.09 5.07 -39.09
N SER A 352 24.45 5.06 -37.93
CA SER A 352 23.35 4.18 -37.64
C SER A 352 22.36 4.99 -36.84
N THR A 353 21.32 5.47 -37.52
CA THR A 353 20.03 5.76 -36.92
C THR A 353 19.57 4.47 -36.22
N GLY A 354 19.88 4.36 -34.93
CA GLY A 354 19.22 3.39 -34.06
C GLY A 354 17.76 3.76 -34.00
N SER A 355 16.96 3.13 -34.87
CA SER A 355 15.51 3.12 -34.82
C SER A 355 15.10 2.66 -33.42
N SER A 356 14.74 3.59 -32.53
CA SER A 356 14.12 3.23 -31.26
C SER A 356 12.82 2.49 -31.55
N LYS A 357 12.59 1.37 -30.87
CA LYS A 357 11.32 0.62 -30.93
C LYS A 357 10.19 1.33 -30.17
N LEU A 358 10.54 2.39 -29.43
CA LEU A 358 9.59 3.31 -28.81
C LEU A 358 9.00 4.29 -29.82
N ASP A 359 7.74 4.64 -29.62
CA ASP A 359 7.07 5.69 -30.36
C ASP A 359 7.72 7.07 -30.10
N SER A 360 7.60 7.98 -31.07
CA SER A 360 8.24 9.29 -31.03
C SER A 360 7.77 10.14 -29.86
N GLU A 361 6.52 9.98 -29.42
CA GLU A 361 5.94 10.72 -28.29
C GLU A 361 6.58 10.29 -26.96
N THR A 362 6.71 8.98 -26.71
CA THR A 362 7.44 8.48 -25.52
C THR A 362 8.89 8.95 -25.50
N VAL A 363 9.56 8.98 -26.65
CA VAL A 363 10.94 9.49 -26.76
C VAL A 363 11.01 10.98 -26.41
N GLU A 364 10.04 11.79 -26.85
CA GLU A 364 9.95 13.21 -26.48
C GLU A 364 9.62 13.42 -25.01
N GLN A 365 8.74 12.60 -24.42
CA GLN A 365 8.44 12.63 -22.98
C GLN A 365 9.69 12.33 -22.15
N ILE A 366 10.49 11.33 -22.53
CA ILE A 366 11.77 11.00 -21.88
C ILE A 366 12.73 12.20 -21.96
N ARG A 367 12.87 12.82 -23.14
CA ARG A 367 13.72 14.02 -23.31
C ARG A 367 13.24 15.18 -22.43
N GLY A 368 11.94 15.42 -22.39
CA GLY A 368 11.33 16.50 -21.61
C GLY A 368 11.54 16.34 -20.11
N LEU A 369 11.40 15.11 -19.58
CA LEU A 369 11.67 14.81 -18.18
C LEU A 369 13.14 15.04 -17.82
N LEU A 370 14.06 14.53 -18.63
CA LEU A 370 15.50 14.67 -18.38
C LEU A 370 15.97 16.12 -18.48
N ALA A 371 15.43 16.90 -19.43
CA ALA A 371 15.74 18.32 -19.59
C ALA A 371 15.32 19.17 -18.38
N GLN A 372 14.23 18.76 -17.70
CA GLN A 372 13.74 19.40 -16.48
C GLN A 372 14.47 18.91 -15.22
N GLY A 373 15.44 18.00 -15.35
CA GLY A 373 16.20 17.43 -14.24
C GLY A 373 15.47 16.34 -13.46
N TYR A 374 14.42 15.76 -14.05
CA TYR A 374 13.68 14.64 -13.47
C TYR A 374 14.33 13.31 -13.81
N GLN A 375 14.13 12.33 -12.93
CA GLN A 375 14.54 10.95 -13.16
C GLN A 375 13.43 10.19 -13.87
N VAL A 376 13.82 9.25 -14.73
CA VAL A 376 12.89 8.41 -15.49
C VAL A 376 12.94 6.99 -14.94
N GLY A 377 11.80 6.34 -14.80
CA GLY A 377 11.69 4.93 -14.44
C GLY A 377 10.55 4.24 -15.19
N THR A 378 10.45 2.93 -15.01
CA THR A 378 9.40 2.09 -15.58
C THR A 378 8.79 1.20 -14.51
N GLU A 379 7.49 0.95 -14.61
CA GLU A 379 6.78 0.00 -13.74
C GLU A 379 5.89 -0.91 -14.57
N HIS A 380 5.70 -2.16 -14.13
CA HIS A 380 4.89 -3.16 -14.80
C HIS A 380 3.82 -3.75 -13.88
N VAL A 381 2.76 -4.30 -14.48
CA VAL A 381 1.74 -5.07 -13.78
C VAL A 381 1.02 -6.02 -14.73
N ASP A 382 0.76 -7.25 -14.29
CA ASP A 382 -0.04 -8.20 -15.05
C ASP A 382 -1.51 -7.77 -15.18
N GLN A 383 -2.21 -8.37 -16.14
CA GLN A 383 -3.60 -8.04 -16.48
C GLN A 383 -4.58 -8.24 -15.31
N ARG A 384 -4.27 -9.14 -14.37
CA ARG A 384 -5.12 -9.44 -13.21
C ARG A 384 -4.93 -8.39 -12.10
N ARG A 385 -3.70 -7.93 -11.87
CA ARG A 385 -3.33 -6.96 -10.84
C ARG A 385 -3.47 -5.51 -11.27
N PHE A 386 -3.54 -5.22 -12.58
CA PHE A 386 -3.80 -3.87 -13.10
C PHE A 386 -5.04 -3.21 -12.47
N ARG A 387 -6.09 -3.99 -12.17
CA ARG A 387 -7.33 -3.53 -11.53
C ARG A 387 -7.18 -3.13 -10.06
N THR A 388 -6.11 -3.58 -9.41
CA THR A 388 -5.82 -3.32 -7.98
C THR A 388 -4.81 -2.20 -7.76
N GLY A 389 -4.25 -1.61 -8.83
CA GLY A 389 -3.36 -0.45 -8.75
C GLY A 389 -1.98 -0.71 -8.11
N SER A 390 -1.60 -1.98 -7.90
CA SER A 390 -0.28 -2.35 -7.37
C SER A 390 0.68 -2.62 -8.53
N TRP A 391 1.65 -1.72 -8.73
CA TRP A 391 2.65 -1.78 -9.80
C TRP A 391 4.02 -2.16 -9.23
N ALA A 392 4.76 -3.00 -9.94
CA ALA A 392 6.13 -3.36 -9.59
C ALA A 392 7.13 -2.55 -10.44
N SER A 393 8.23 -2.09 -9.86
CA SER A 393 9.26 -1.33 -10.61
C SER A 393 10.12 -2.26 -11.48
N CYS A 394 10.34 -1.90 -12.74
CA CYS A 394 11.10 -2.69 -13.73
C CYS A 394 12.64 -2.58 -13.57
N GLY A 395 13.13 -2.05 -12.43
CA GLY A 395 14.56 -1.76 -12.19
C GLY A 395 14.90 -0.27 -12.23
N THR A 396 16.08 0.10 -11.71
CA THR A 396 16.52 1.50 -11.63
C THR A 396 17.27 1.94 -12.89
N ILE A 397 16.82 3.01 -13.53
CA ILE A 397 17.52 3.65 -14.65
C ILE A 397 18.51 4.68 -14.10
N ASN A 398 19.78 4.29 -13.94
CA ASN A 398 20.84 5.14 -13.37
C ASN A 398 21.59 5.92 -14.46
N SER A 399 20.87 6.71 -15.25
CA SER A 399 21.48 7.59 -16.26
C SER A 399 20.62 8.80 -16.57
N ASN A 400 21.27 9.92 -16.87
CA ASN A 400 20.63 11.13 -17.38
C ASN A 400 20.86 11.30 -18.90
N GLN A 401 21.51 10.33 -19.54
CA GLN A 401 21.74 10.34 -20.98
C GLN A 401 20.52 9.73 -21.68
N VAL A 402 19.89 10.51 -22.56
CA VAL A 402 18.64 10.14 -23.26
C VAL A 402 18.74 8.76 -23.92
N SER A 403 19.84 8.45 -24.60
CA SER A 403 20.03 7.17 -25.29
C SER A 403 20.08 5.98 -24.34
N GLN A 404 20.71 6.13 -23.17
CA GLN A 404 20.79 5.08 -22.16
C GLN A 404 19.44 4.86 -21.46
N VAL A 405 18.68 5.95 -21.24
CA VAL A 405 17.32 5.86 -20.69
C VAL A 405 16.38 5.17 -21.68
N ILE A 406 16.42 5.55 -22.97
CA ILE A 406 15.63 4.88 -24.01
C ILE A 406 15.95 3.38 -24.06
N SER A 407 17.24 3.01 -24.05
CA SER A 407 17.65 1.60 -24.07
C SER A 407 17.14 0.82 -22.85
N ALA A 408 17.12 1.44 -21.66
CA ALA A 408 16.60 0.81 -20.44
C ALA A 408 15.06 0.68 -20.44
N VAL A 409 14.36 1.66 -21.00
CA VAL A 409 12.90 1.59 -21.19
C VAL A 409 12.56 0.48 -22.19
N GLU A 410 13.27 0.39 -23.32
CA GLU A 410 13.11 -0.68 -24.31
C GLU A 410 13.37 -2.07 -23.72
N ALA A 411 14.40 -2.20 -22.86
CA ALA A 411 14.67 -3.44 -22.14
C ALA A 411 13.51 -3.83 -21.21
N SER A 412 12.92 -2.86 -20.51
CA SER A 412 11.75 -3.10 -19.65
C SER A 412 10.53 -3.55 -20.45
N LEU A 413 10.29 -2.95 -21.62
CA LEU A 413 9.18 -3.35 -22.49
C LEU A 413 9.33 -4.79 -22.99
N ALA A 414 10.55 -5.18 -23.36
CA ALA A 414 10.87 -6.51 -23.84
C ALA A 414 10.75 -7.57 -22.72
N GLU A 415 11.27 -7.27 -21.53
CA GLU A 415 11.24 -8.17 -20.38
C GLU A 415 9.80 -8.47 -19.94
N PHE A 416 8.95 -7.46 -19.92
CA PHE A 416 7.54 -7.58 -19.49
C PHE A 416 6.57 -7.60 -20.67
N SER A 417 6.96 -8.22 -21.78
CA SER A 417 6.09 -8.41 -22.94
C SER A 417 4.83 -9.20 -22.55
N GLY A 418 3.65 -8.63 -22.81
CA GLY A 418 2.36 -9.20 -22.38
C GLY A 418 1.81 -8.64 -21.05
N GLU A 419 2.50 -7.71 -20.41
CA GLU A 419 2.00 -6.97 -19.24
C GLU A 419 1.76 -5.48 -19.55
N TYR A 420 1.07 -4.77 -18.65
CA TYR A 420 1.01 -3.32 -18.71
C TYR A 420 2.35 -2.76 -18.24
N VAL A 421 2.98 -1.88 -19.02
CA VAL A 421 4.18 -1.14 -18.61
C VAL A 421 3.90 0.35 -18.70
N ARG A 422 4.28 1.10 -17.67
CA ARG A 422 4.16 2.56 -17.62
C ARG A 422 5.50 3.25 -17.40
N LEU A 423 5.67 4.40 -18.04
CA LEU A 423 6.74 5.35 -17.82
C LEU A 423 6.41 6.23 -16.61
N ILE A 424 7.39 6.40 -15.72
CA ILE A 424 7.28 7.30 -14.57
C ILE A 424 8.36 8.37 -14.62
N GLY A 425 7.97 9.61 -14.34
CA GLY A 425 8.88 10.73 -14.10
C GLY A 425 8.91 11.04 -12.60
N VAL A 426 10.09 11.21 -12.01
CA VAL A 426 10.27 11.50 -10.58
C VAL A 426 11.10 12.76 -10.41
N ASP A 427 10.59 13.74 -9.66
CA ASP A 427 11.34 14.89 -9.20
C ASP A 427 12.24 14.47 -8.02
N PRO A 428 13.58 14.39 -8.19
CA PRO A 428 14.47 13.95 -7.12
C PRO A 428 14.56 14.95 -5.96
N ARG A 429 14.22 16.23 -6.18
CA ARG A 429 14.26 17.27 -5.13
C ARG A 429 13.03 17.19 -4.25
N ARG A 430 11.87 16.94 -4.83
CA ARG A 430 10.57 16.85 -4.12
C ARG A 430 10.17 15.43 -3.76
N ARG A 431 10.91 14.42 -4.25
CA ARG A 431 10.61 12.98 -4.11
C ARG A 431 9.16 12.66 -4.52
N GLN A 432 8.70 13.30 -5.60
CA GLN A 432 7.33 13.21 -6.08
C GLN A 432 7.30 12.74 -7.54
N ARG A 433 6.27 11.98 -7.90
CA ARG A 433 5.99 11.60 -9.29
C ARG A 433 5.41 12.80 -10.05
N VAL A 434 5.97 13.08 -11.22
CA VAL A 434 5.58 14.18 -12.11
C VAL A 434 4.95 13.69 -13.41
N LEU A 435 5.15 12.42 -13.77
CA LEU A 435 4.54 11.78 -14.94
C LEU A 435 4.22 10.32 -14.62
N GLU A 436 3.07 9.84 -15.10
CA GLU A 436 2.70 8.43 -15.15
C GLU A 436 1.94 8.17 -16.46
N THR A 437 2.56 7.47 -17.41
CA THR A 437 1.97 7.20 -18.73
C THR A 437 2.12 5.72 -19.08
N ILE A 438 1.04 5.03 -19.44
CA ILE A 438 1.12 3.64 -19.90
C ILE A 438 1.70 3.63 -21.32
N ILE A 439 2.82 2.93 -21.51
CA ILE A 439 3.57 2.84 -22.77
C ILE A 439 3.46 1.46 -23.43
N GLN A 440 2.96 0.45 -22.70
CA GLN A 440 2.68 -0.89 -23.24
C GLN A 440 1.44 -1.51 -22.57
N ARG A 441 0.66 -2.27 -23.34
CA ARG A 441 -0.44 -3.09 -22.86
C ARG A 441 -0.18 -4.57 -23.21
N PRO A 442 -0.87 -5.52 -22.54
CA PRO A 442 -0.77 -6.95 -22.86
C PRO A 442 -1.01 -7.29 -24.34
N ASP A 443 -1.85 -6.50 -25.03
CA ASP A 443 -2.21 -6.70 -26.43
C ASP A 443 -1.23 -6.05 -27.43
N GLY A 444 -0.15 -5.42 -26.94
CA GLY A 444 0.90 -4.78 -27.76
C GLY A 444 1.31 -3.37 -27.27
N PRO A 445 2.33 -2.77 -27.90
CA PRO A 445 2.74 -1.39 -27.59
C PRO A 445 1.64 -0.38 -27.93
N VAL A 446 1.58 0.72 -27.18
CA VAL A 446 0.64 1.81 -27.45
C VAL A 446 1.18 2.62 -28.63
N ILE A 447 0.60 2.45 -29.83
CA ILE A 447 0.96 3.26 -30.99
C ILE A 447 0.20 4.58 -30.91
N SER A 448 0.86 5.65 -30.45
CA SER A 448 0.39 7.01 -30.66
C SER A 448 0.52 7.39 -32.13
N GLN A 449 -0.59 7.61 -32.84
CA GLN A 449 -0.58 8.19 -34.18
C GLN A 449 -0.32 9.71 -34.07
N SER A 450 0.95 10.13 -34.14
CA SER A 450 1.29 11.55 -34.20
C SER A 450 1.29 12.06 -35.64
N ALA A 451 0.42 13.02 -35.92
CA ALA A 451 0.40 13.85 -37.11
C ALA A 451 1.72 14.62 -37.26
N GLY A 452 2.48 14.33 -38.32
CA GLY A 452 3.63 15.12 -38.71
C GLY A 452 3.18 16.46 -39.28
N HIS A 453 3.48 17.56 -38.57
CA HIS A 453 3.63 18.87 -39.19
C HIS A 453 5.09 19.00 -39.67
N SER A 454 5.34 18.62 -40.92
CA SER A 454 6.50 19.11 -41.66
C SER A 454 6.04 20.27 -42.52
N ALA A 455 6.63 21.44 -42.28
CA ALA A 455 6.48 22.61 -43.12
C ALA A 455 6.94 22.29 -44.55
N GLY A 456 5.97 22.17 -45.46
CA GLY A 456 6.18 22.17 -46.90
C GLY A 456 5.52 23.41 -47.49
N HIS A 457 6.33 24.42 -47.78
CA HIS A 457 5.95 25.48 -48.71
C HIS A 457 5.63 24.86 -50.08
N SER A 458 4.42 25.07 -50.60
CA SER A 458 4.21 25.53 -52.00
C SER A 458 2.72 25.67 -52.37
N ASN A 459 2.40 26.92 -52.71
CA ASN A 459 1.53 27.39 -53.79
C ASN A 459 0.05 26.99 -53.87
N TYR A 460 -0.77 28.02 -53.65
CA TYR A 460 -2.02 28.34 -54.34
C TYR A 460 -2.11 27.78 -55.78
N ALA A 461 -3.23 27.10 -56.07
CA ALA A 461 -3.95 27.25 -57.34
C ALA A 461 -5.42 26.77 -57.20
N SER A 462 -6.33 27.75 -57.28
CA SER A 462 -7.58 27.76 -58.06
C SER A 462 -8.64 26.64 -57.91
N ALA A 463 -9.85 27.06 -57.52
CA ALA A 463 -11.13 26.40 -57.81
C ALA A 463 -11.39 26.35 -59.35
N PRO A 464 -12.34 25.55 -59.90
CA PRO A 464 -13.78 25.73 -59.64
C PRO A 464 -14.69 24.46 -59.62
N SER A 465 -15.86 24.64 -58.98
CA SER A 465 -17.21 24.05 -59.19
C SER A 465 -17.41 22.96 -60.26
N TYR A 466 -18.13 21.86 -59.90
CA TYR A 466 -19.48 21.49 -60.40
C TYR A 466 -19.93 20.13 -59.82
N GLY A 467 -21.24 19.96 -59.60
CA GLY A 467 -21.90 18.66 -59.84
C GLY A 467 -22.40 17.89 -58.62
N ASN A 468 -23.72 17.90 -58.48
CA ASN A 468 -24.57 17.20 -57.52
C ASN A 468 -24.46 15.66 -57.63
N GLY A 469 -24.48 14.96 -56.49
CA GLY A 469 -24.51 13.49 -56.44
C GLY A 469 -24.66 12.96 -55.02
N SER A 470 -25.91 12.68 -54.62
CA SER A 470 -26.27 12.05 -53.36
C SER A 470 -25.49 10.77 -53.12
N SER A 471 -24.67 10.75 -52.07
CA SER A 471 -24.23 9.53 -51.40
C SER A 471 -24.17 9.79 -49.90
N SER A 472 -24.87 8.94 -49.15
CA SER A 472 -24.93 8.91 -47.70
C SER A 472 -23.52 8.75 -47.12
N ASN A 473 -22.92 9.84 -46.66
CA ASN A 473 -21.66 9.78 -45.92
C ASN A 473 -21.94 10.21 -44.49
N SER A 474 -21.81 9.27 -43.56
CA SER A 474 -21.84 9.51 -42.12
C SER A 474 -20.78 10.58 -41.80
N GLY A 475 -21.24 11.81 -41.58
CA GLY A 475 -20.38 12.93 -41.24
C GLY A 475 -19.70 12.62 -39.91
N ARG A 476 -18.39 12.42 -39.95
CA ARG A 476 -17.58 12.25 -38.73
C ARG A 476 -17.68 13.56 -37.95
N VAL A 477 -18.28 13.50 -36.75
CA VAL A 477 -18.37 14.65 -35.84
C VAL A 477 -16.95 15.07 -35.50
N THR A 478 -16.62 16.34 -35.70
CA THR A 478 -15.33 16.93 -35.33
C THR A 478 -15.54 17.91 -34.17
N SER A 479 -14.69 17.81 -33.15
CA SER A 479 -14.66 18.73 -32.01
C SER A 479 -13.49 19.71 -32.17
N SER A 480 -13.67 20.94 -31.71
CA SER A 480 -12.59 21.96 -31.73
C SER A 480 -11.78 21.99 -30.43
N LYS A 481 -12.30 21.39 -29.36
CA LYS A 481 -11.70 21.40 -28.01
C LYS A 481 -11.38 20.02 -27.44
N LEU A 482 -12.07 18.97 -27.88
CA LEU A 482 -11.84 17.59 -27.45
C LEU A 482 -10.92 16.90 -28.47
N GLY A 483 -10.01 16.08 -27.96
CA GLY A 483 -9.19 15.21 -28.80
C GLY A 483 -10.05 14.25 -29.63
N GLY A 484 -9.58 13.89 -30.83
CA GLY A 484 -10.30 12.95 -31.71
C GLY A 484 -10.51 11.58 -31.07
N ASP A 485 -9.61 11.17 -30.19
CA ASP A 485 -9.71 9.97 -29.35
C ASP A 485 -10.88 10.03 -28.36
N ILE A 486 -11.19 11.21 -27.80
CA ILE A 486 -12.33 11.41 -26.92
C ILE A 486 -13.63 11.36 -27.71
N VAL A 487 -13.66 11.94 -28.91
CA VAL A 487 -14.83 11.83 -29.81
C VAL A 487 -15.06 10.37 -30.22
N ASP A 488 -13.99 9.62 -30.49
CA ASP A 488 -14.08 8.19 -30.80
C ASP A 488 -14.54 7.37 -29.57
N GLN A 489 -14.13 7.72 -28.36
CA GLN A 489 -14.65 7.13 -27.11
C GLN A 489 -16.15 7.41 -26.92
N VAL A 490 -16.59 8.65 -27.15
CA VAL A 490 -18.01 9.02 -27.13
C VAL A 490 -18.80 8.16 -28.13
N ARG A 491 -18.30 8.02 -29.36
CA ARG A 491 -18.93 7.18 -30.39
C ARG A 491 -19.02 5.72 -29.95
N HIS A 492 -17.97 5.18 -29.36
CA HIS A 492 -17.96 3.79 -28.88
C HIS A 492 -18.96 3.56 -27.75
N LEU A 493 -19.05 4.48 -26.80
CA LEU A 493 -20.02 4.42 -25.70
C LEU A 493 -21.46 4.50 -26.21
N LEU A 494 -21.75 5.40 -27.15
CA LEU A 494 -23.08 5.53 -27.76
C LEU A 494 -23.44 4.27 -28.57
N ALA A 495 -22.50 3.71 -29.34
CA ALA A 495 -22.69 2.47 -30.09
C ALA A 495 -22.95 1.26 -29.18
N ALA A 496 -22.31 1.21 -28.00
CA ALA A 496 -22.54 0.20 -26.98
C ALA A 496 -23.87 0.40 -26.20
N GLY A 497 -24.64 1.45 -26.50
CA GLY A 497 -25.92 1.75 -25.84
C GLY A 497 -25.77 2.36 -24.45
N HIS A 498 -24.58 2.86 -24.11
CA HIS A 498 -24.31 3.56 -22.86
C HIS A 498 -24.76 5.03 -22.93
N THR A 499 -25.16 5.57 -21.79
CA THR A 499 -25.40 7.01 -21.63
C THR A 499 -24.12 7.69 -21.21
N ILE A 500 -23.98 8.96 -21.56
CA ILE A 500 -22.74 9.73 -21.31
C ILE A 500 -23.04 10.83 -20.30
N GLY A 501 -22.10 11.09 -19.40
CA GLY A 501 -22.11 12.23 -18.49
C GLY A 501 -20.73 12.87 -18.41
N SER A 502 -20.65 14.02 -17.76
CA SER A 502 -19.41 14.71 -17.46
C SER A 502 -19.39 15.21 -16.03
N GLU A 503 -18.20 15.27 -15.46
CA GLU A 503 -17.97 15.75 -14.10
C GLU A 503 -16.72 16.62 -14.02
N HIS A 504 -16.69 17.59 -13.12
CA HIS A 504 -15.58 18.50 -12.89
C HIS A 504 -15.16 18.53 -11.41
N VAL A 505 -13.92 18.94 -11.14
CA VAL A 505 -13.40 19.14 -9.78
C VAL A 505 -12.20 20.10 -9.76
N ASP A 506 -12.17 20.96 -8.74
CA ASP A 506 -11.03 21.85 -8.50
C ASP A 506 -9.74 21.09 -8.11
N GLN A 507 -8.59 21.75 -8.27
CA GLN A 507 -7.28 21.13 -8.02
C GLN A 507 -7.08 20.65 -6.57
N ARG A 508 -7.78 21.26 -5.60
CA ARG A 508 -7.69 20.93 -4.18
C ARG A 508 -8.51 19.67 -3.86
N ARG A 509 -9.70 19.54 -4.44
CA ARG A 509 -10.66 18.44 -4.24
C ARG A 509 -10.41 17.24 -5.14
N PHE A 510 -9.61 17.39 -6.20
CA PHE A 510 -9.20 16.27 -7.05
C PHE A 510 -8.54 15.14 -6.22
N ARG A 511 -7.73 15.49 -5.20
CA ARG A 511 -7.07 14.52 -4.30
C ARG A 511 -8.03 13.77 -3.37
N THR A 512 -9.21 14.32 -3.11
CA THR A 512 -10.22 13.72 -2.24
C THR A 512 -11.30 12.97 -3.02
N GLY A 513 -11.23 12.95 -4.37
CA GLY A 513 -12.14 12.19 -5.23
C GLY A 513 -13.59 12.70 -5.23
N SER A 514 -13.85 13.93 -4.80
CA SER A 514 -15.19 14.51 -4.73
C SER A 514 -15.51 15.31 -5.99
N TRP A 515 -16.08 14.66 -7.00
CA TRP A 515 -16.43 15.26 -8.29
C TRP A 515 -17.85 15.84 -8.30
N GLN A 516 -18.05 16.93 -9.03
CA GLN A 516 -19.36 17.55 -9.26
C GLN A 516 -19.82 17.24 -10.69
N SER A 517 -21.08 16.84 -10.87
CA SER A 517 -21.62 16.58 -12.20
C SER A 517 -21.86 17.88 -12.96
N CYS A 518 -21.49 17.91 -14.24
CA CYS A 518 -21.90 18.98 -15.15
C CYS A 518 -23.40 18.84 -15.49
N SER A 519 -23.91 19.74 -16.34
CA SER A 519 -25.28 19.64 -16.89
C SER A 519 -25.58 18.25 -17.48
N PRO A 520 -26.72 17.63 -17.13
CA PRO A 520 -27.06 16.28 -17.62
C PRO A 520 -27.10 16.20 -19.15
N ILE A 521 -26.48 15.17 -19.71
CA ILE A 521 -26.51 14.88 -21.15
C ILE A 521 -27.57 13.81 -21.40
N THR A 522 -28.74 14.20 -21.88
CA THR A 522 -29.89 13.31 -22.09
C THR A 522 -30.01 12.77 -23.52
N THR A 523 -29.26 13.37 -24.44
CA THR A 523 -29.23 13.00 -25.87
C THR A 523 -28.32 11.81 -26.13
N ARG A 524 -28.59 11.11 -27.25
CA ARG A 524 -27.74 10.06 -27.81
C ARG A 524 -27.13 10.45 -29.15
N ASN A 525 -27.38 11.68 -29.61
CA ASN A 525 -26.76 12.20 -30.83
C ASN A 525 -25.31 12.58 -30.52
N GLU A 526 -24.36 11.99 -31.25
CA GLU A 526 -22.92 12.19 -31.04
C GLU A 526 -22.53 13.67 -31.03
N SER A 527 -23.03 14.47 -31.98
CA SER A 527 -22.74 15.90 -32.08
C SER A 527 -23.23 16.68 -30.88
N GLU A 528 -24.43 16.38 -30.39
CA GLU A 528 -25.00 17.06 -29.22
C GLU A 528 -24.29 16.65 -27.92
N VAL A 529 -23.85 15.40 -27.80
CA VAL A 529 -23.02 14.94 -26.68
C VAL A 529 -21.68 15.65 -26.68
N VAL A 530 -21.02 15.72 -27.84
CA VAL A 530 -19.73 16.43 -28.00
C VAL A 530 -19.90 17.91 -27.61
N ASN A 531 -20.94 18.58 -28.08
CA ASN A 531 -21.23 19.97 -27.72
C ASN A 531 -21.48 20.15 -26.20
N ALA A 532 -22.19 19.22 -25.57
CA ALA A 532 -22.44 19.28 -24.13
C ALA A 532 -21.15 19.07 -23.30
N LEU A 533 -20.24 18.20 -23.75
CA LEU A 533 -18.93 18.03 -23.16
C LEU A 533 -18.08 19.30 -23.31
N GLU A 534 -18.03 19.88 -24.51
CA GLU A 534 -17.33 21.16 -24.76
C GLU A 534 -17.89 22.31 -23.91
N THR A 535 -19.21 22.31 -23.66
CA THR A 535 -19.85 23.27 -22.76
C THR A 535 -19.38 23.10 -21.32
N CYS A 536 -19.24 21.86 -20.83
CA CYS A 536 -18.68 21.64 -19.49
C CYS A 536 -17.22 22.10 -19.42
N LEU A 537 -16.41 21.81 -20.44
CA LEU A 537 -15.02 22.31 -20.50
C LEU A 537 -14.96 23.84 -20.40
N ALA A 538 -15.82 24.53 -21.16
CA ALA A 538 -15.85 25.99 -21.19
C ALA A 538 -16.30 26.63 -19.87
N ASN A 539 -17.22 25.98 -19.14
CA ASN A 539 -17.75 26.48 -17.87
C ASN A 539 -16.79 26.28 -16.69
N HIS A 540 -15.83 25.36 -16.81
CA HIS A 540 -14.90 25.01 -15.74
C HIS A 540 -13.43 25.13 -16.17
N PRO A 541 -12.97 26.33 -16.58
CA PRO A 541 -11.58 26.53 -16.97
C PRO A 541 -10.66 26.39 -15.76
N GLY A 542 -9.55 25.67 -15.91
CA GLY A 542 -8.59 25.46 -14.81
C GLY A 542 -9.03 24.40 -13.79
N GLU A 543 -10.05 23.61 -14.10
CA GLU A 543 -10.46 22.44 -13.31
C GLU A 543 -10.18 21.13 -14.04
N TYR A 544 -10.12 20.03 -13.30
CA TYR A 544 -10.14 18.71 -13.91
C TYR A 544 -11.56 18.43 -14.40
N VAL A 545 -11.72 18.03 -15.66
CA VAL A 545 -13.01 17.55 -16.20
C VAL A 545 -12.84 16.13 -16.70
N ARG A 546 -13.81 15.26 -16.45
CA ARG A 546 -13.83 13.89 -16.93
C ARG A 546 -15.12 13.54 -17.67
N LEU A 547 -14.96 12.70 -18.68
CA LEU A 547 -16.01 11.98 -19.38
C LEU A 547 -16.37 10.72 -18.57
N VAL A 548 -17.66 10.46 -18.40
CA VAL A 548 -18.18 9.26 -17.73
C VAL A 548 -19.13 8.51 -18.66
N GLY A 549 -18.80 7.26 -18.97
CA GLY A 549 -19.71 6.33 -19.64
C GLY A 549 -20.52 5.55 -18.62
N ILE A 550 -21.85 5.46 -18.82
CA ILE A 550 -22.79 4.83 -17.89
C ILE A 550 -23.58 3.75 -18.62
N ASP A 551 -23.48 2.52 -18.15
CA ASP A 551 -24.38 1.45 -18.56
C ASP A 551 -25.74 1.64 -17.86
N SER A 552 -26.71 2.13 -18.62
CA SER A 552 -28.07 2.40 -18.14
C SER A 552 -28.83 1.14 -17.72
N LYS A 553 -28.49 -0.04 -18.26
CA LYS A 553 -29.13 -1.31 -17.88
C LYS A 553 -28.59 -1.82 -16.54
N GLN A 554 -27.28 -1.74 -16.37
CA GLN A 554 -26.61 -2.22 -15.15
C GLN A 554 -26.41 -1.12 -14.08
N LYS A 555 -26.86 0.10 -14.37
CA LYS A 555 -26.74 1.30 -13.52
C LYS A 555 -25.33 1.47 -12.96
N ARG A 556 -24.30 1.28 -13.80
CA ARG A 556 -22.88 1.36 -13.41
C ARG A 556 -22.08 2.20 -14.39
N ARG A 557 -20.97 2.77 -13.92
CA ARG A 557 -19.99 3.43 -14.78
C ARG A 557 -19.14 2.38 -15.48
N VAL A 558 -18.91 2.57 -16.77
CA VAL A 558 -18.12 1.67 -17.64
C VAL A 558 -16.84 2.34 -18.15
N LEU A 559 -16.78 3.67 -18.11
CA LEU A 559 -15.63 4.46 -18.52
C LEU A 559 -15.53 5.70 -17.65
N GLU A 560 -14.31 6.04 -17.22
CA GLU A 560 -13.97 7.33 -16.63
C GLU A 560 -12.66 7.82 -17.26
N THR A 561 -12.72 8.88 -18.06
CA THR A 561 -11.56 9.44 -18.77
C THR A 561 -11.43 10.92 -18.44
N ILE A 562 -10.28 11.36 -17.91
CA ILE A 562 -10.01 12.79 -17.72
C ILE A 562 -9.82 13.44 -19.10
N ILE A 563 -10.66 14.41 -19.42
CA ILE A 563 -10.69 15.13 -20.70
C ILE A 563 -10.15 16.57 -20.59
N GLN A 564 -9.94 17.09 -19.37
CA GLN A 564 -9.27 18.36 -19.10
C GLN A 564 -8.52 18.31 -17.78
N ARG A 565 -7.38 18.99 -17.71
CA ARG A 565 -6.59 19.22 -16.48
C ARG A 565 -6.37 20.72 -16.27
N PRO A 566 -6.27 21.20 -15.01
CA PRO A 566 -5.97 22.60 -14.67
C PRO A 566 -4.72 23.17 -15.30
#